data_AF-A0A521EDA7-F1
#
_entry.id   AF-A0A521EDA7-F1
#
_cell.length_a   1.000
_cell.length_b   1.000
_cell.length_c   1.000
_cell.angle_alpha   90.00
_cell.angle_beta   90.00
_cell.angle_gamma   90.00
#
_symmetry.space_group_name_H-M   'P 1'
#
loop_
_entity.id
_entity.type
_entity.pdbx_description
1 polymer ?
#
loop_
_entity_poly.entity_id
_entity_poly.type
_entity_poly.pdbx_seq_one_letter_code
_entity_poly.pdbx_strand_id
1 'polypeptide(L)'
;MVVAEIQITLVEVVPTVTRIVRVPVGMRLDRVHKVLQVAMGWADTRGVTQVVFKPDWKSQGKAAPFKRNDKMLETMPQGLIATPGSGITENIVDKARKLGIRIKRIGA
;
A
#
# COMPACT_ATOMS: atom_id res chain seq x y z
N MET A 1 -24.39 -6.40 16.55
CA MET A 1 -23.43 -7.32 15.90
C MET A 1 -22.11 -7.19 16.62
N VAL A 2 -21.61 -8.26 17.26
CA VAL A 2 -20.31 -8.23 17.93
C VAL A 2 -19.22 -8.40 16.87
N VAL A 3 -18.15 -7.60 16.94
CA VAL A 3 -17.05 -7.60 15.97
C VAL A 3 -15.76 -7.96 16.70
N ALA A 4 -15.04 -8.94 16.17
CA ALA A 4 -13.68 -9.27 16.59
C ALA A 4 -12.70 -8.46 15.75
N GLU A 5 -11.65 -7.96 16.39
CA GLU A 5 -10.51 -7.34 15.73
C GLU A 5 -9.37 -8.36 15.65
N ILE A 6 -8.97 -8.69 14.42
CA ILE A 6 -7.89 -9.64 14.16
C ILE A 6 -6.69 -8.83 13.67
N GLN A 7 -5.63 -8.80 14.47
CA GLN A 7 -4.35 -8.24 14.08
C GLN A 7 -3.48 -9.33 13.46
N ILE A 8 -2.95 -9.07 12.27
CA ILE A 8 -2.11 -9.99 11.51
C ILE A 8 -0.79 -9.28 11.25
N THR A 9 0.32 -9.89 11.66
CA THR A 9 1.66 -9.35 11.44
C THR A 9 2.45 -10.31 10.56
N LEU A 10 2.91 -9.84 9.40
CA LEU A 10 3.83 -10.57 8.54
C LEU A 10 5.26 -10.37 9.02
N VAL A 11 5.75 -11.31 9.84
CA VAL A 11 7.05 -11.21 10.52
C VAL A 11 8.26 -11.42 9.61
N GLU A 12 8.09 -12.11 8.49
CA GLU A 12 9.18 -12.39 7.51
C GLU A 12 9.18 -11.46 6.30
N VAL A 13 8.38 -10.38 6.33
CA VAL A 13 8.37 -9.36 5.28
C VAL A 13 9.13 -8.13 5.76
N VAL A 14 9.97 -7.54 4.89
CA VAL A 14 10.71 -6.30 5.16
C VAL A 14 10.24 -5.18 4.22
N PRO A 15 9.67 -4.07 4.75
CA PRO A 15 9.39 -3.83 6.18
C PRO A 15 8.26 -4.70 6.71
N THR A 16 8.24 -4.97 8.01
CA THR A 16 7.18 -5.74 8.68
C THR A 16 5.83 -5.10 8.41
N VAL A 17 4.86 -5.93 8.01
CA VAL A 17 3.53 -5.48 7.60
C VAL A 17 2.50 -5.95 8.62
N THR A 18 1.85 -5.01 9.31
CA THR A 18 0.70 -5.29 10.18
C THR A 18 -0.60 -4.88 9.49
N ARG A 19 -1.63 -5.72 9.60
CA ARG A 19 -2.98 -5.46 9.12
C ARG A 19 -3.98 -5.76 10.23
N ILE A 20 -4.97 -4.88 10.36
CA ILE A 20 -6.09 -5.06 11.29
C ILE A 20 -7.33 -5.37 10.44
N VAL A 21 -7.97 -6.50 10.73
CA VAL A 21 -9.19 -6.95 10.05
C VAL A 21 -10.30 -7.08 11.07
N ARG A 22 -11.40 -6.36 10.84
CA ARG A 22 -12.60 -6.42 11.69
C ARG A 22 -13.62 -7.38 11.08
N VAL A 23 -13.98 -8.44 11.80
CA VAL A 23 -14.93 -9.46 11.34
C VAL A 23 -16.03 -9.71 12.38
N PRO A 24 -17.28 -9.99 11.97
CA PRO A 24 -18.34 -10.42 12.87
C PRO A 24 -17.96 -11.67 13.71
N VAL A 25 -18.23 -11.62 15.01
CA VAL A 25 -18.12 -12.78 15.91
C VAL A 25 -19.20 -13.79 15.51
N GLY A 26 -18.77 -14.98 15.10
CA GLY A 26 -19.64 -16.02 14.53
C GLY A 26 -19.46 -16.24 13.02
N MET A 27 -18.59 -15.47 12.35
CA MET A 27 -18.21 -15.76 10.97
C MET A 27 -17.52 -17.14 10.89
N ARG A 28 -17.97 -17.99 9.95
CA ARG A 28 -17.34 -19.29 9.70
C ARG A 28 -15.86 -19.13 9.33
N LEU A 29 -15.03 -20.05 9.81
CA LEU A 29 -13.58 -20.02 9.64
C LEU A 29 -13.14 -19.95 8.17
N ASP A 30 -13.83 -20.63 7.26
CA ASP A 30 -13.56 -20.57 5.82
C ASP A 30 -13.79 -19.18 5.20
N ARG A 31 -14.79 -18.45 5.71
CA ARG A 31 -15.03 -17.06 5.30
C ARG A 31 -14.01 -16.12 5.90
N VAL A 32 -13.64 -16.32 7.17
CA VAL A 32 -12.54 -15.56 7.79
C VAL A 32 -11.26 -15.76 6.96
N HIS A 33 -10.90 -17.00 6.63
CA HIS A 33 -9.73 -17.31 5.81
C HIS A 33 -9.71 -16.55 4.46
N LYS A 34 -10.84 -16.50 3.74
CA LYS A 34 -10.94 -15.73 2.48
C LYS A 34 -10.77 -14.23 2.68
N VAL A 35 -11.34 -13.67 3.75
CA VAL A 35 -11.15 -12.26 4.10
C VAL A 35 -9.67 -11.96 4.33
N LEU A 36 -8.96 -12.84 5.06
CA LEU A 36 -7.53 -12.68 5.29
C LEU A 36 -6.74 -12.78 3.97
N GLN A 37 -7.03 -13.75 3.10
CA GLN A 37 -6.35 -13.86 1.80
C GLN A 37 -6.52 -12.60 0.94
N VAL A 38 -7.74 -12.05 0.85
CA VAL A 38 -7.99 -10.82 0.10
C VAL A 38 -7.31 -9.63 0.76
N ALA A 39 -7.37 -9.52 2.10
CA ALA A 39 -6.75 -8.41 2.82
C ALA A 39 -5.21 -8.42 2.73
N MET A 40 -4.61 -9.61 2.65
CA MET A 40 -3.16 -9.79 2.62
C MET A 40 -2.59 -9.85 1.20
N GLY A 41 -3.36 -10.34 0.22
CA GLY A 41 -2.91 -10.62 -1.14
C GLY A 41 -3.91 -10.20 -2.21
N TRP A 42 -4.60 -9.06 -2.04
CA TRP A 42 -5.63 -8.59 -3.00
C TRP A 42 -5.16 -8.63 -4.46
N ALA A 43 -3.92 -8.23 -4.72
CA ALA A 43 -3.35 -8.24 -6.05
C ALA A 43 -3.15 -9.68 -6.55
N ASP A 44 -2.48 -10.53 -5.77
CA ASP A 44 -2.19 -11.92 -6.14
C ASP A 44 -3.48 -12.75 -6.31
N THR A 45 -4.44 -12.60 -5.39
CA THR A 45 -5.75 -13.27 -5.43
C THR A 45 -6.61 -12.87 -6.63
N ARG A 46 -6.29 -11.74 -7.29
CA ARG A 46 -6.99 -11.25 -8.49
C ARG A 46 -6.10 -11.28 -9.75
N GLY A 47 -4.90 -11.84 -9.68
CA GLY A 47 -3.96 -11.87 -10.80
C GLY A 47 -3.51 -10.48 -11.27
N VAL A 48 -3.53 -9.48 -10.38
CA VAL A 48 -3.09 -8.12 -10.68
C VAL A 48 -1.56 -8.04 -10.54
N THR A 49 -0.87 -7.73 -11.63
CA THR A 49 0.59 -7.56 -11.63
C THR A 49 1.04 -6.46 -10.67
N GLN A 50 2.02 -6.76 -9.83
CA GLN A 50 2.60 -5.84 -8.87
C GLN A 50 3.99 -5.38 -9.33
N VAL A 51 4.20 -4.07 -9.42
CA VAL A 51 5.51 -3.46 -9.72
C VAL A 51 5.98 -2.68 -8.50
N VAL A 52 7.08 -3.10 -7.89
CA VAL A 52 7.58 -2.53 -6.64
C VAL A 52 8.76 -1.59 -6.89
N PHE A 53 8.62 -0.33 -6.44
CA PHE A 53 9.69 0.68 -6.48
C PHE A 53 10.34 0.82 -5.11
N LYS A 54 11.44 0.09 -4.88
CA LYS A 54 12.22 0.15 -3.64
C LYS A 54 13.18 1.36 -3.64
N PRO A 55 13.31 2.10 -2.51
CA PRO A 55 14.34 3.12 -2.38
C PRO A 55 15.73 2.50 -2.39
N ASP A 56 16.65 3.06 -3.19
CA ASP A 56 18.05 2.64 -3.23
C ASP A 56 18.90 3.54 -2.32
N TRP A 57 18.99 3.14 -1.05
CA TRP A 57 19.76 3.87 -0.04
C TRP A 57 21.26 3.84 -0.29
N LYS A 58 21.78 2.78 -0.93
CA LYS A 58 23.21 2.59 -1.14
C LYS A 58 23.75 3.61 -2.14
N SER A 59 23.01 3.87 -3.21
CA SER A 59 23.44 4.83 -4.25
C SER A 59 22.88 6.25 -4.05
N GLN A 60 21.74 6.40 -3.37
CA GLN A 60 21.00 7.67 -3.34
C GLN A 60 20.94 8.32 -1.95
N GLY A 61 21.42 7.64 -0.91
CA GLY A 61 21.45 8.15 0.46
C GLY A 61 20.09 8.69 0.92
N LYS A 62 20.06 9.85 1.57
CA LYS A 62 18.84 10.49 2.09
C LYS A 62 17.81 10.85 1.00
N ALA A 63 18.21 10.93 -0.26
CA ALA A 63 17.31 11.24 -1.38
C ALA A 63 16.58 10.00 -1.92
N ALA A 64 16.94 8.79 -1.48
CA ALA A 64 16.37 7.54 -1.99
C ALA A 64 14.82 7.47 -1.98
N PRO A 65 14.11 7.94 -0.93
CA PRO A 65 12.66 7.92 -0.92
C PRO A 65 12.03 8.84 -1.97
N PHE A 66 12.68 9.97 -2.28
CA PHE A 66 12.17 10.92 -3.27
C PHE A 66 12.47 10.44 -4.69
N LYS A 67 13.67 9.90 -4.93
CA LYS A 67 14.05 9.35 -6.24
C LYS A 67 13.26 8.10 -6.62
N ARG A 68 12.84 7.27 -5.66
CA ARG A 68 11.93 6.15 -5.98
C ARG A 68 10.57 6.66 -6.46
N ASN A 69 10.09 7.79 -5.93
CA ASN A 69 8.83 8.40 -6.36
C ASN A 69 8.94 8.89 -7.80
N ASP A 70 10.09 9.47 -8.18
CA ASP A 70 10.37 9.87 -9.56
C ASP A 70 10.29 8.67 -10.51
N LYS A 71 11.04 7.60 -10.21
CA LYS A 71 10.99 6.35 -10.98
C LYS A 71 9.58 5.76 -11.09
N MET A 72 8.79 5.87 -10.02
CA MET A 72 7.40 5.39 -10.03
C MET A 72 6.53 6.23 -10.98
N LEU A 73 6.69 7.54 -10.98
CA LEU A 73 5.91 8.45 -11.83
C LEU A 73 6.37 8.44 -13.29
N GLU A 74 7.63 8.12 -13.57
CA GLU A 74 8.17 7.91 -14.92
C GLU A 74 7.44 6.80 -15.68
N THR A 75 6.80 5.87 -14.98
CA THR A 75 5.94 4.84 -15.60
C THR A 75 4.60 5.37 -16.12
N MET A 76 4.30 6.65 -15.87
CA MET A 76 3.07 7.33 -16.28
C MET A 76 1.80 6.57 -15.88
N PRO A 77 1.59 6.35 -14.57
CA PRO A 77 0.40 5.65 -14.09
C PRO A 77 -0.88 6.44 -14.44
N GLN A 78 -1.97 5.73 -14.71
CA GLN A 78 -3.28 6.35 -14.99
C GLN A 78 -3.86 7.14 -13.80
N GLY A 79 -3.39 6.84 -12.59
CA GLY A 79 -3.78 7.51 -11.38
C GLY A 79 -2.90 7.15 -10.20
N LEU A 80 -2.92 8.01 -9.18
CA LEU A 80 -2.22 7.84 -7.90
C LEU A 80 -3.26 7.78 -6.77
N ILE A 81 -3.18 6.74 -5.95
CA ILE A 81 -3.90 6.68 -4.67
C ILE A 81 -2.91 7.06 -3.56
N ALA A 82 -3.21 8.10 -2.79
CA ALA A 82 -2.36 8.60 -1.71
C ALA A 82 -3.06 8.48 -0.36
N THR A 83 -2.39 7.84 0.61
CA THR A 83 -2.80 7.78 2.02
C THR A 83 -2.17 8.95 2.81
N PRO A 84 -2.57 9.22 4.06
CA PRO A 84 -1.85 10.15 4.91
C PRO A 84 -0.40 9.68 5.10
N GLY A 85 0.53 10.63 5.21
CA GLY A 85 1.94 10.33 5.39
C GLY A 85 2.79 11.58 5.61
N SER A 86 4.10 11.41 5.50
CA SER A 86 5.07 12.50 5.69
C SER A 86 5.27 13.34 4.43
N GLY A 87 6.23 14.27 4.46
CA GLY A 87 6.65 15.04 3.28
C GLY A 87 7.10 14.19 2.07
N ILE A 88 7.44 12.91 2.26
CA ILE A 88 7.72 11.98 1.15
C ILE A 88 6.44 11.64 0.36
N THR A 89 5.31 11.50 1.07
CA THR A 89 4.00 11.28 0.44
C THR A 89 3.52 12.53 -0.26
N GLU A 90 3.66 13.69 0.37
CA GLU A 90 3.28 14.96 -0.26
C GLU A 90 4.13 15.25 -1.51
N ASN A 91 5.42 14.91 -1.48
CA ASN A 91 6.30 15.02 -2.65
C ASN A 91 5.78 14.26 -3.88
N ILE A 92 5.31 13.01 -3.72
CA ILE A 92 4.81 12.24 -4.86
C ILE A 92 3.47 12.77 -5.35
N VAL A 93 2.62 13.27 -4.46
CA VAL A 93 1.34 13.90 -4.82
C VAL A 93 1.56 15.17 -5.63
N ASP A 94 2.47 16.04 -5.20
CA ASP A 94 2.78 17.28 -5.90
C ASP A 94 3.38 17.02 -7.29
N LYS A 95 4.29 16.04 -7.39
CA LYS A 95 4.88 15.64 -8.67
C LYS A 95 3.84 15.02 -9.61
N ALA A 96 2.99 14.12 -9.11
CA ALA A 96 1.91 13.53 -9.89
C ALA A 96 0.94 14.60 -10.41
N ARG A 97 0.62 15.61 -9.60
CA ARG A 97 -0.24 16.73 -9.99
C ARG A 97 0.37 17.53 -11.14
N LYS A 98 1.67 17.82 -11.07
CA LYS A 98 2.40 18.51 -12.15
C LYS A 98 2.40 17.73 -13.46
N LEU A 99 2.40 16.40 -13.39
CA LEU A 99 2.33 15.50 -14.55
C LEU A 99 0.89 15.28 -15.07
N GLY A 100 -0.12 15.91 -14.47
CA GLY A 100 -1.52 15.73 -14.87
C GLY A 100 -2.11 14.37 -14.49
N ILE A 101 -1.45 13.61 -13.61
CA ILE A 101 -1.93 12.30 -13.15
C ILE A 101 -3.10 12.50 -12.19
N ARG A 102 -4.19 11.73 -12.38
CA ARG A 102 -5.37 11.79 -11.50
C ARG A 102 -5.03 11.28 -10.11
N ILE A 103 -5.39 12.02 -9.07
CA ILE A 103 -5.04 11.67 -7.69
C ILE A 103 -6.30 11.43 -6.86
N LYS A 104 -6.34 10.33 -6.11
CA LYS A 104 -7.34 10.06 -5.08
C LYS A 104 -6.64 10.00 -3.71
N ARG A 105 -7.02 10.90 -2.81
CA ARG A 105 -6.63 10.78 -1.40
C ARG A 105 -7.63 9.90 -0.65
N ILE A 106 -7.14 9.06 0.23
CA ILE A 106 -7.94 8.18 1.10
C ILE A 106 -7.50 8.34 2.55
N GLY A 107 -8.44 8.39 3.49
CA GLY A 107 -8.15 8.47 4.93
C GLY A 107 -7.62 9.81 5.44
N ALA A 108 -7.86 10.89 4.70
CA ALA A 108 -7.58 12.26 5.13
C ALA A 108 -8.61 12.74 6.16
#